data_AF-F9UBB1-F1
#
_entry.id   AF-F9UBB1-F1
#
_cell.length_a   1.000
_cell.length_b   1.000
_cell.length_c   1.000
_cell.angle_alpha   90.00
_cell.angle_beta   90.00
_cell.angle_gamma   90.00
#
_symmetry.space_group_name_H-M   'P 1'
#
loop_
_entity.id
_entity.type
_entity.pdbx_description
1 polymer ?
#
loop_
_entity_poly.entity_id
_entity_poly.type
_entity_poly.pdbx_seq_one_letter_code
_entity_poly.pdbx_strand_id
1 'polypeptide(L)' 'MVLSRGEVARLLEQLDGMPHLMTALLYGTGMRLMECVRLRVQDVDFQYHQIVVRDGKGQKDRVVPLPKRLEQPLTAAIR' A
#
# COMPACT_ATOMS: atom_id res chain seq x y z
N MET A 1 -4.75 -8.00 18.59
CA MET A 1 -4.60 -6.59 18.98
C MET A 1 -4.53 -5.76 17.71
N VAL A 2 -5.23 -4.63 17.66
CA VAL A 2 -5.21 -3.69 16.53
C VAL A 2 -4.78 -2.34 17.08
N LEU A 3 -3.88 -1.64 16.38
CA LEU A 3 -3.44 -0.30 16.75
C LEU A 3 -4.60 0.71 16.60
N SER A 4 -4.72 1.63 17.53
CA SER A 4 -5.60 2.79 17.40
C SER A 4 -5.12 3.71 16.28
N ARG A 5 -6.03 4.56 15.76
CA ARG A 5 -5.68 5.55 14.72
C ARG A 5 -4.54 6.49 15.17
N GLY A 6 -4.51 6.85 16.46
CA GLY A 6 -3.46 7.70 17.02
C GLY A 6 -2.10 7.02 17.07
N GLU A 7 -2.06 5.72 17.38
CA GLU A 7 -0.81 4.95 17.37
C GLU A 7 -0.27 4.75 15.96
N VAL A 8 -1.15 4.51 14.98
CA VAL A 8 -0.76 4.41 13.57
C VAL A 8 -0.20 5.74 13.05
N ALA A 9 -0.83 6.87 13.41
CA ALA A 9 -0.33 8.19 13.03
C ALA A 9 1.08 8.43 13.57
N ARG A 10 1.30 8.19 14.87
CA ARG A 10 2.63 8.32 15.50
C ARG A 10 3.66 7.39 14.87
N LEU A 11 3.27 6.17 14.50
CA LEU A 11 4.17 5.23 13.82
C LEU A 11 4.59 5.77 12.45
N LEU A 12 3.64 6.27 11.64
CA LEU A 12 3.92 6.81 10.32
C LEU A 12 4.80 8.07 10.38
N GLU A 13 4.64 8.91 11.41
CA GLU A 13 5.47 10.11 11.64
C GLU A 13 6.95 9.81 11.94
N GLN A 14 7.28 8.58 12.34
CA GLN A 14 8.66 8.16 12.61
C GLN A 14 9.33 7.44 11.43
N LEU A 15 8.62 7.31 10.32
CA LEU A 15 9.11 6.62 9.13
C LEU A 15 9.31 7.63 8.00
N ASP A 16 10.36 7.43 7.21
CA ASP A 16 10.65 8.21 6.02
C ASP A 16 10.84 7.30 4.80
N GLY A 17 10.77 7.88 3.60
CA GLY A 17 11.08 7.20 2.34
C GLY A 17 10.25 5.94 2.09
N MET A 18 10.92 4.86 1.67
CA MET A 18 10.27 3.60 1.31
C MET A 18 9.57 2.91 2.50
N PRO A 19 10.16 2.81 3.71
CA PRO A 19 9.45 2.30 4.89
C PRO A 19 8.14 3.03 5.21
N HIS A 20 8.10 4.36 5.07
CA HIS A 20 6.86 5.12 5.21
C HIS A 20 5.86 4.69 4.13
N LEU A 21 6.27 4.68 2.86
CA LEU A 21 5.39 4.36 1.75
C LEU A 21 4.78 2.95 1.88
N MET A 22 5.60 1.96 2.22
CA MET A 22 5.16 0.58 2.44
C MET A 22 4.19 0.49 3.62
N THR A 23 4.50 1.12 4.76
CA THR A 23 3.62 1.09 5.94
C THR A 23 2.27 1.76 5.65
N ALA A 24 2.29 2.88 4.91
CA ALA A 24 1.08 3.58 4.51
C ALA A 24 0.24 2.76 3.51
N LEU A 25 0.87 2.01 2.60
CA LEU A 25 0.18 1.08 1.70
C LEU A 25 -0.46 -0.08 2.46
N LEU A 26 0.27 -0.71 3.38
CA LEU A 26 -0.24 -1.80 4.22
C LEU A 26 -1.47 -1.34 5.02
N TYR A 27 -1.38 -0.16 5.64
CA TYR A 27 -2.49 0.42 6.40
C TYR A 27 -3.67 0.84 5.51
N GLY A 28 -3.41 1.53 4.41
CA GLY A 28 -4.44 2.12 3.56
C GLY A 28 -5.20 1.13 2.69
N THR A 29 -4.59 -0.01 2.35
CA THR A 29 -5.18 -1.02 1.46
C THR A 29 -5.56 -2.32 2.16
N GLY A 30 -5.05 -2.54 3.39
CA GLY A 30 -5.22 -3.79 4.11
C GLY A 30 -4.51 -5.00 3.46
N MET A 31 -3.56 -4.76 2.55
CA MET A 31 -2.74 -5.83 1.98
C MET A 31 -1.75 -6.39 2.99
N ARG A 32 -1.30 -7.63 2.78
CA ARG A 32 -0.30 -8.30 3.61
C ARG A 32 1.09 -7.82 3.26
N LEU A 33 2.04 -7.98 4.20
CA LEU A 33 3.43 -7.61 3.99
C LEU A 33 4.02 -8.19 2.69
N MET A 34 3.82 -9.49 2.45
CA MET A 34 4.34 -10.15 1.25
C MET A 34 3.66 -9.70 -0.04
N GLU A 35 2.41 -9.24 0.02
CA GLU A 35 1.72 -8.67 -1.14
C GLU A 35 2.31 -7.29 -1.48
N CYS A 36 2.59 -6.46 -0.47
CA CYS A 36 3.25 -5.16 -0.65
C CYS A 36 4.69 -5.29 -1.18
N VAL A 37 5.47 -6.23 -0.66
CA VAL A 37 6.86 -6.45 -1.08
C VAL A 37 6.96 -6.96 -2.52
N ARG A 38 5.96 -7.71 -2.98
CA ARG A 38 5.92 -8.28 -4.34
C ARG A 38 5.16 -7.40 -5.34
N LEU A 39 4.64 -6.27 -4.90
CA LEU A 39 3.86 -5.36 -5.73
C LEU A 39 4.70 -4.88 -6.92
N ARG A 40 4.14 -4.96 -8.13
CA ARG A 40 4.81 -4.50 -9.35
C ARG A 40 4.16 -3.21 -9.83
N VAL A 41 4.92 -2.41 -10.56
CA VAL A 41 4.44 -1.14 -11.16
C VAL A 41 3.18 -1.36 -12.00
N GLN A 42 3.14 -2.45 -12.78
CA GLN A 42 2.00 -2.83 -13.64
C GLN A 42 0.72 -3.18 -12.87
N ASP A 43 0.81 -3.45 -11.56
CA ASP A 43 -0.33 -3.80 -10.73
C ASP A 43 -0.98 -2.55 -10.10
N VAL A 44 -0.37 -1.38 -10.26
CA VAL A 44 -0.90 -0.09 -9.79
C VAL A 44 -1.54 0.66 -10.95
N ASP A 45 -2.84 0.87 -10.83
CA ASP A 45 -3.64 1.56 -11.83
C ASP A 45 -4.05 2.93 -11.29
N PHE A 46 -3.31 3.95 -11.71
CA PHE A 46 -3.53 5.34 -11.30
C PHE A 46 -4.79 5.95 -11.92
N GLN A 47 -5.23 5.47 -13.09
CA GLN A 47 -6.43 5.99 -13.76
C GLN A 47 -7.69 5.58 -13.00
N TYR A 48 -7.75 4.32 -12.56
CA TYR A 48 -8.89 3.79 -11.79
C TYR A 48 -8.68 3.87 -10.27
N HIS A 49 -7.55 4.43 -9.81
CA HIS A 49 -7.14 4.49 -8.41
C HIS A 49 -7.29 3.14 -7.68
N GLN A 50 -6.68 2.10 -8.24
CA GLN A 50 -6.78 0.75 -7.73
C GLN A 50 -5.44 0.01 -7.80
N ILE A 51 -5.28 -1.00 -6.95
CA ILE A 51 -4.13 -1.91 -6.95
C ILE A 51 -4.63 -3.34 -7.11
N VAL A 52 -4.03 -4.08 -8.03
CA VAL A 52 -4.27 -5.51 -8.21
C VAL A 52 -3.32 -6.29 -7.29
N VAL A 53 -3.86 -6.87 -6.24
CA VAL A 53 -3.10 -7.75 -5.34
C VAL A 53 -3.15 -9.17 -5.90
N ARG A 54 -2.02 -9.62 -6.44
CA ARG A 54 -1.85 -10.97 -6.98
C ARG A 54 -1.62 -12.01 -5.90
N ASP A 55 -1.95 -13.26 -6.22
CA ASP A 55 -1.72 -14.42 -5.35
C ASP A 55 -2.32 -14.26 -3.95
N GLY A 56 -3.50 -13.64 -3.88
CA GLY A 56 -4.29 -13.54 -2.66
C GLY A 56 -4.66 -14.92 -2.11
N LYS A 57 -5.30 -14.95 -0.92
CA LYS A 57 -5.73 -16.21 -0.29
C LYS A 57 -6.53 -17.08 -1.27
N GLY A 58 -6.07 -18.31 -1.50
CA GLY A 58 -6.67 -19.23 -2.46
C GLY A 58 -6.26 -19.02 -3.91
N GLN A 59 -5.11 -18.36 -4.16
CA GLN A 59 -4.58 -18.05 -5.49
C GLN A 59 -5.54 -17.22 -6.35
N LYS A 60 -6.28 -16.32 -5.71
CA LYS A 60 -7.19 -15.40 -6.39
C LYS A 60 -6.67 -13.99 -6.26
N ASP A 61 -6.62 -13.32 -7.40
CA ASP A 61 -6.36 -11.90 -7.47
C ASP A 61 -7.53 -11.13 -6.85
N ARG A 62 -7.22 -10.00 -6.22
CA ARG A 62 -8.24 -9.05 -5.74
C ARG A 62 -7.82 -7.64 -6.04
N VAL A 63 -8.81 -6.76 -6.18
CA VAL A 63 -8.59 -5.34 -6.33
C VAL A 63 -8.77 -4.66 -4.97
N VAL A 64 -7.83 -3.78 -4.62
CA VAL A 64 -7.93 -2.91 -3.44
C VAL A 64 -7.87 -1.45 -3.89
N PRO A 65 -8.58 -0.52 -3.21
CA PRO A 65 -8.52 0.89 -3.56
C PRO A 65 -7.12 1.46 -3.30
N LEU A 66 -6.60 2.26 -4.23
CA LEU A 66 -5.40 3.07 -4.02
C LEU A 66 -5.80 4.37 -3.30
N PRO A 67 -5.30 4.64 -2.08
CA PRO A 67 -5.56 5.91 -1.42
C PRO A 67 -4.93 7.06 -2.23
N LYS A 68 -5.72 8.08 -2.60
CA LYS A 68 -5.26 9.25 -3.37
C LYS A 68 -4.00 9.92 -2.81
N ARG A 69 -3.84 9.91 -1.48
CA ARG A 69 -2.65 10.49 -0.82
C ARG A 69 -1.34 9.77 -1.16
N LEU A 70 -1.41 8.51 -1.59
CA LEU A 70 -0.24 7.68 -1.92
C LEU A 70 0.12 7.71 -3.40
N GLU A 71 -0.71 8.30 -4.25
CA GLU A 71 -0.48 8.38 -5.69
C GLU A 71 0.80 9.15 -6.05
N GLN A 72 0.99 10.33 -5.48
CA GLN A 72 2.21 11.13 -5.70
C GLN A 72 3.46 10.41 -5.18
N PRO A 73 3.51 9.91 -3.92
CA PRO A 73 4.64 9.11 -3.43
C PRO A 73 4.96 7.88 -4.28
N LEU A 74 3.94 7.15 -4.73
CA LEU A 74 4.13 5.99 -5.62
C LEU A 74 4.70 6.39 -6.97
N THR A 75 4.18 7.46 -7.58
CA THR A 75 4.69 7.97 -8.86
C THR A 75 6.14 8.41 -8.74
N ALA A 76 6.51 9.03 -7.62
CA ALA A 76 7.90 9.42 -7.35
C ALA A 76 8.83 8.22 -7.16
N ALA A 77 8.35 7.12 -6.58
CA ALA A 77 9.14 5.90 -6.36
C ALA A 77 9.38 5.05 -7.62
N ILE A 78 8.63 5.31 -8.70
CA ILE A 78 8.75 4.59 -9.99
C ILE A 78 9.76 5.28 -10.94
N ARG A 79 10.13 6.52 -10.66
CA ARG A 79 11.11 7.31 -11.43
C ARG A 79 12.52 7.12 -10.90
#